data_AF-A0A519MQ57-F1
#
_entry.id   AF-A0A519MQ57-F1
#
_cell.length_a   1.000
_cell.length_b   1.000
_cell.length_c   1.000
_cell.angle_alpha   90.00
_cell.angle_beta   90.00
_cell.angle_gamma   90.00
#
_symmetry.space_group_name_H-M   'P 1'
#
loop_
_entity.id
_entity.type
_entity.pdbx_description
1 polymer ?
#
loop_
_entity_poly.entity_id
_entity_poly.type
_entity_poly.pdbx_seq_one_letter_code
_entity_poly.pdbx_strand_id
1 'polypeptide(L)'
;MEHRNIKTGRKINFRSKQEIISLLKEFETIRDTTSVASFCKSHGIPSGTFYTWQKHRREGKYATQGKFIELSVEEPIASAPPLPKVFASLCVGNLTINLHQQVEADYIGSLLNKYKG
;
A
#
# COMPACT_ATOMS: atom_id res chain seq x y z
N MET A 1 -31.39 7.17 48.38
CA MET A 1 -30.39 8.20 47.99
C MET A 1 -29.36 7.55 47.10
N GLU A 2 -28.97 8.28 46.07
CA GLU A 2 -28.33 7.83 44.83
C GLU A 2 -26.96 7.15 45.04
N HIS A 3 -26.78 5.96 44.47
CA HIS A 3 -25.46 5.37 44.29
C HIS A 3 -24.71 6.13 43.18
N ARG A 4 -23.92 7.13 43.59
CA ARG A 4 -22.98 7.80 42.67
C ARG A 4 -21.92 6.79 42.23
N ASN A 5 -22.13 6.24 41.04
CA ASN A 5 -21.18 5.39 40.35
C ASN A 5 -19.94 6.24 40.01
N ILE A 6 -18.92 6.18 40.86
CA ILE A 6 -17.64 6.85 40.66
C ILE A 6 -16.99 6.18 39.44
N LYS A 7 -17.15 6.79 38.26
CA LYS A 7 -16.52 6.35 37.02
C LYS A 7 -15.01 6.39 37.23
N THR A 8 -14.40 5.24 37.47
CA THR A 8 -12.96 5.07 37.50
C THR A 8 -12.40 5.56 36.16
N GLY A 9 -11.51 6.55 36.21
CA GLY A 9 -10.89 7.11 35.01
C GLY A 9 -10.24 5.99 34.20
N ARG A 10 -10.53 5.94 32.89
CA ARG A 10 -9.91 4.95 31.99
C ARG A 10 -8.39 5.15 32.04
N LYS A 11 -7.65 4.11 32.42
CA LYS A 11 -6.19 4.09 32.31
C LYS A 11 -5.82 4.28 30.83
N ILE A 12 -5.19 5.42 30.51
CA ILE A 12 -4.70 5.70 29.16
C ILE A 12 -3.38 4.96 29.01
N ASN A 13 -3.39 3.89 28.22
CA ASN A 13 -2.17 3.18 27.86
C ASN A 13 -1.61 3.79 26.58
N PHE A 14 -0.50 4.52 26.71
CA PHE A 14 0.22 5.09 25.57
C PHE A 14 1.01 3.99 24.87
N ARG A 15 0.75 3.82 23.56
CA ARG A 15 1.43 2.84 22.71
C ARG A 15 2.32 3.53 21.70
N SER A 16 3.46 2.91 21.41
CA SER A 16 4.38 3.43 20.39
C SER A 16 3.80 3.27 18.98
N LYS A 17 4.33 4.04 18.01
CA LYS A 17 3.96 3.89 16.59
C LYS A 17 4.18 2.46 16.08
N GLN A 18 5.30 1.84 16.48
CA GLN A 18 5.65 0.48 16.08
C GLN A 18 4.65 -0.54 16.65
N GLU A 19 4.27 -0.37 17.91
CA GLU A 19 3.29 -1.24 18.57
C GLU A 19 1.91 -1.13 17.92
N ILE A 20 1.46 0.08 17.58
CA ILE A 20 0.20 0.31 16.85
C ILE A 20 0.25 -0.39 15.48
N ILE A 21 1.36 -0.28 14.75
CA ILE A 21 1.52 -0.95 13.45
C ILE A 21 1.48 -2.48 13.60
N SER A 22 2.14 -3.03 14.61
CA SER A 22 2.13 -4.47 14.88
C SER A 22 0.72 -4.97 15.21
N LEU A 23 -0.02 -4.28 16.07
CA LEU A 23 -1.40 -4.63 16.43
C LEU A 23 -2.34 -4.55 15.22
N LEU A 24 -2.18 -3.54 14.36
CA LEU A 24 -2.96 -3.42 13.13
C LEU A 24 -2.63 -4.53 12.13
N LYS A 25 -1.39 -5.02 12.07
CA LYS A 25 -1.00 -6.16 11.23
C LYS A 25 -1.53 -7.48 11.78
N GLU A 26 -1.37 -7.70 13.08
CA GLU A 26 -1.87 -8.88 13.79
C GLU A 26 -3.38 -9.04 13.54
N PHE A 27 -4.15 -7.96 13.73
CA PHE A 27 -5.58 -8.00 13.47
C PHE A 27 -5.93 -8.38 12.02
N GLU A 28 -5.21 -7.88 11.01
CA GLU A 28 -5.47 -8.26 9.61
C GLU A 28 -5.23 -9.76 9.37
N THR A 29 -4.27 -10.39 10.05
CA THR A 29 -3.99 -11.83 9.89
C THR A 29 -5.06 -12.74 10.50
N ILE A 30 -5.82 -12.24 11.47
CA ILE A 30 -6.85 -13.00 12.19
C ILE A 30 -8.26 -12.41 12.00
N ARG A 31 -8.42 -11.49 11.05
CA ARG A 31 -9.67 -10.73 10.85
C ARG A 31 -10.87 -11.62 10.56
N ASP A 32 -10.63 -12.73 9.88
CA ASP A 32 -11.68 -13.67 9.47
C ASP A 32 -12.12 -14.59 10.63
N THR A 33 -11.33 -14.67 11.70
CA THR A 33 -11.60 -15.55 12.86
C THR A 33 -11.97 -14.78 14.12
N THR A 34 -11.67 -13.48 14.20
CA THR A 34 -11.82 -12.68 15.42
C THR A 34 -12.51 -11.34 15.15
N SER A 35 -13.51 -11.00 15.97
CA SER A 35 -14.15 -9.69 15.91
C SER A 35 -13.24 -8.57 16.45
N VAL A 36 -13.40 -7.34 15.94
CA VAL A 36 -12.68 -6.15 16.47
C VAL A 36 -12.88 -5.99 17.97
N ALA A 37 -14.11 -6.24 18.47
CA ALA A 37 -14.41 -6.10 19.89
C ALA A 37 -13.64 -7.12 20.74
N SER A 38 -13.55 -8.37 20.29
CA SER A 38 -12.80 -9.43 20.96
C SER A 38 -11.30 -9.13 20.98
N PHE A 39 -10.75 -8.70 19.84
CA PHE A 39 -9.35 -8.30 19.71
C PHE A 39 -9.02 -7.09 20.61
N CYS A 40 -9.85 -6.04 20.56
CA CYS A 40 -9.68 -4.87 21.41
C CYS A 40 -9.70 -5.22 22.90
N LYS A 41 -10.56 -6.17 23.30
CA LYS A 41 -10.63 -6.64 24.69
C LYS A 41 -9.37 -7.40 25.11
N SER A 42 -8.85 -8.30 24.28
CA SER A 42 -7.64 -9.09 24.61
C SER A 42 -6.38 -8.21 24.73
N HIS A 43 -6.29 -7.15 23.92
CA HIS A 43 -5.14 -6.24 23.94
C HIS A 43 -5.32 -4.99 24.82
N GLY A 44 -6.46 -4.86 25.53
CA GLY A 44 -6.75 -3.70 26.39
C GLY A 44 -6.79 -2.39 25.60
N ILE A 45 -7.43 -2.40 24.43
CA ILE A 45 -7.57 -1.26 23.53
C ILE A 45 -9.05 -0.85 23.50
N PRO A 46 -9.39 0.43 23.70
CA PRO A 46 -10.75 0.89 23.42
C PRO A 46 -11.06 0.78 21.92
N SER A 47 -12.22 0.22 21.55
CA SER A 47 -12.58 0.02 20.14
C SER A 47 -12.50 1.30 19.31
N GLY A 48 -12.91 2.45 19.88
CA GLY A 48 -12.79 3.75 19.22
C GLY A 48 -11.35 4.11 18.86
N THR A 49 -10.41 3.86 19.78
CA THR A 49 -8.97 4.08 19.56
C THR A 49 -8.45 3.19 18.42
N PHE A 50 -8.87 1.93 18.38
CA PHE A 50 -8.49 1.01 17.31
C PHE A 50 -9.03 1.46 15.94
N TYR A 51 -10.29 1.87 15.87
CA TYR A 51 -10.87 2.41 14.63
C TYR A 51 -10.18 3.71 14.18
N THR A 52 -9.80 4.59 15.11
CA THR A 52 -8.97 5.76 14.81
C THR A 52 -7.64 5.35 14.21
N TRP A 53 -6.99 4.30 14.73
CA TRP A 53 -5.74 3.81 14.16
C TRP A 53 -5.91 3.21 12.76
N GLN A 54 -6.98 2.47 12.51
CA GLN A 54 -7.32 1.98 11.16
C GLN A 54 -7.57 3.12 10.18
N LYS A 55 -8.30 4.17 10.61
CA LYS A 55 -8.50 5.40 9.81
C LYS A 55 -7.14 6.05 9.47
N HIS A 56 -6.30 6.29 10.47
CA HIS A 56 -4.97 6.87 10.28
C HIS A 56 -4.06 6.02 9.38
N ARG A 57 -4.20 4.69 9.41
CA ARG A 57 -3.48 3.80 8.50
C ARG A 57 -3.92 4.01 7.04
N ARG A 58 -5.22 4.16 6.78
CA ARG A 58 -5.76 4.49 5.44
C ARG A 58 -5.30 5.86 4.96
N GLU A 59 -5.15 6.81 5.87
CA GLU A 59 -4.62 8.16 5.61
C GLU A 59 -3.08 8.20 5.50
N GLY A 60 -2.41 7.05 5.54
CA GLY A 60 -0.96 6.94 5.34
C GLY A 60 -0.08 7.22 6.57
N LYS A 61 -0.66 7.66 7.70
CA LYS A 61 0.09 7.95 8.94
C LYS A 61 0.86 6.74 9.49
N TYR A 62 0.32 5.54 9.26
CA TYR A 62 0.91 4.26 9.64
C TYR A 62 1.21 3.38 8.43
N ALA A 63 1.50 3.98 7.26
CA ALA A 63 1.87 3.24 6.08
C ALA A 63 3.04 2.29 6.39
N THR A 64 2.84 1.01 6.12
CA THR A 64 3.94 0.05 6.03
C THR A 64 4.70 0.39 4.77
N GLN A 65 6.03 0.53 4.87
CA GLN A 65 6.89 0.61 3.68
C GLN A 65 6.46 -0.49 2.70
N GLY A 66 6.21 -0.12 1.45
CA GLY A 66 5.68 -1.02 0.43
C GLY A 66 6.50 -2.32 0.41
N LYS A 67 5.80 -3.46 0.35
CA LYS A 67 6.46 -4.76 0.20
C LYS A 67 6.64 -5.01 -1.28
N PHE A 68 7.86 -5.37 -1.69
CA PHE A 68 8.08 -5.93 -3.02
C PHE A 68 7.56 -7.37 -3.02
N ILE A 69 6.83 -7.75 -4.06
CA ILE A 69 6.45 -9.13 -4.32
C ILE A 69 7.28 -9.62 -5.52
N GLU A 70 7.77 -10.84 -5.43
CA GLU A 70 8.38 -11.52 -6.56
C GLU A 70 7.27 -11.85 -7.56
N LEU A 71 7.39 -11.33 -8.78
CA LEU A 71 6.50 -11.71 -9.86
C LEU A 71 7.02 -13.02 -10.43
N SER A 72 6.33 -14.14 -10.15
CA SER A 72 6.55 -15.37 -10.92
C SER A 72 6.21 -15.08 -12.37
N VAL A 73 7.22 -15.09 -13.22
CA VAL A 73 7.03 -15.09 -14.68
C VAL A 73 6.52 -16.49 -15.03
N GLU A 74 5.22 -16.71 -14.88
CA GLU A 74 4.59 -17.86 -15.54
C GLU A 74 4.81 -17.67 -17.04
N GLU A 75 5.51 -18.63 -17.66
CA GLU A 75 5.72 -18.65 -19.10
C GLU A 75 4.36 -18.50 -19.79
N PRO A 76 4.20 -17.57 -20.77
CA PRO A 76 2.89 -17.28 -21.33
C PRO A 76 2.35 -18.52 -22.04
N ILE A 77 1.32 -19.13 -21.45
CA ILE A 77 0.48 -20.11 -22.12
C ILE A 77 -0.32 -19.34 -23.16
N ALA A 78 0.02 -19.54 -24.42
CA ALA A 78 -0.55 -18.95 -25.65
C ALA A 78 0.27 -17.80 -26.27
N SER A 79 0.74 -18.09 -27.49
CA SER A 79 1.29 -17.16 -28.47
C SER A 79 0.31 -16.01 -28.74
N ALA A 80 0.38 -14.94 -27.95
CA ALA A 80 -0.22 -13.66 -28.29
C ALA A 80 0.39 -13.13 -29.60
N PRO A 81 -0.37 -12.38 -30.43
CA PRO A 81 0.17 -11.76 -31.63
C PRO A 81 1.39 -10.89 -31.29
N PRO A 82 2.37 -10.75 -32.19
CA PRO A 82 3.61 -10.02 -31.93
C PRO A 82 3.28 -8.56 -31.62
N LEU A 83 3.21 -8.24 -30.33
CA LEU A 83 3.09 -6.87 -29.85
C LEU A 83 4.38 -6.12 -30.23
N PRO A 84 4.30 -4.82 -30.54
CA PRO A 84 5.49 -4.02 -30.78
C PRO A 84 6.40 -4.13 -29.56
N LYS A 85 7.68 -4.43 -29.79
CA LYS A 85 8.69 -4.50 -28.73
C LYS A 85 8.78 -3.12 -28.08
N VAL A 86 8.27 -3.02 -26.86
CA VAL A 86 8.32 -1.82 -26.04
C VAL A 86 9.35 -1.99 -24.94
N PHE A 87 10.09 -0.92 -24.66
CA PHE A 87 11.03 -0.83 -23.56
C PHE A 87 10.57 0.25 -22.59
N ALA A 88 10.62 -0.02 -21.28
CA ALA A 88 10.26 0.94 -20.25
C ALA A 88 11.53 1.43 -19.53
N SER A 89 11.71 2.75 -19.43
CA SER A 89 12.76 3.36 -18.61
C SER A 89 12.15 4.01 -17.38
N LEU A 90 12.69 3.73 -16.19
CA LEU A 90 12.29 4.34 -14.92
C LEU A 90 13.30 5.42 -14.49
N CYS A 91 12.83 6.63 -14.30
CA CYS A 91 13.54 7.70 -13.60
C CYS A 91 12.98 7.80 -12.18
N VAL A 92 13.79 8.11 -11.14
CA VAL A 92 13.34 8.16 -9.73
C VAL A 92 13.46 9.56 -9.13
N GLY A 93 12.40 10.01 -8.43
CA GLY A 93 12.26 11.34 -7.78
C GLY A 93 11.42 12.28 -8.62
N ASN A 94 12.05 12.83 -9.66
CA ASN A 94 11.41 13.18 -10.92
C ASN A 94 10.91 11.87 -11.57
N LEU A 95 10.00 11.17 -10.86
CA LEU A 95 9.69 9.77 -11.04
C LEU A 95 8.80 9.62 -12.27
N THR A 96 9.43 9.31 -13.39
CA THR A 96 8.75 9.19 -14.69
C THR A 96 9.07 7.82 -15.27
N ILE A 97 8.03 7.15 -15.72
CA ILE A 97 8.14 5.93 -16.51
C ILE A 97 7.90 6.35 -17.95
N ASN A 98 8.93 6.22 -18.79
CA ASN A 98 8.80 6.47 -20.21
C ASN A 98 8.72 5.13 -20.94
N LEU A 99 7.74 5.03 -21.84
CA LEU A 99 7.56 3.89 -22.71
C LEU A 99 8.14 4.24 -24.09
N HIS A 100 9.05 3.40 -24.55
CA HIS A 100 9.73 3.56 -25.83
C HIS A 100 9.31 2.44 -26.76
N GLN A 101 8.92 2.80 -27.97
CA GLN A 101 8.65 1.84 -29.04
C GLN A 101 9.91 1.68 -29.89
N GLN A 102 10.26 0.43 -30.23
CA GLN A 102 11.30 0.19 -31.22
C GLN A 102 10.86 0.75 -32.59
N VAL A 103 11.72 1.55 -33.20
CA VAL A 103 11.52 2.13 -34.54
C VAL A 103 12.74 1.87 -35.42
N GLU A 104 12.52 1.77 -36.72
CA GLU A 104 13.59 1.61 -37.71
C GLU A 104 14.38 2.92 -37.91
N ALA A 105 15.62 2.80 -38.38
CA ALA A 105 16.49 3.96 -38.62
C ALA A 105 15.87 4.95 -39.63
N ASP A 106 15.19 4.44 -40.66
CA ASP A 106 14.54 5.27 -41.69
C ASP A 106 13.43 6.16 -41.11
N TYR A 107 12.72 5.66 -40.09
CA TYR A 107 11.70 6.43 -39.39
C TYR A 107 12.32 7.62 -38.66
N ILE A 108 13.43 7.42 -37.95
CA ILE A 108 14.17 8.49 -37.27
C ILE A 108 14.68 9.51 -38.30
N GLY A 109 15.22 9.05 -39.42
CA GLY A 109 15.67 9.91 -40.52
C GLY A 109 14.54 10.77 -41.08
N SER A 110 13.34 10.21 -41.26
CA SER A 110 12.17 10.95 -41.75
C SER A 110 11.70 12.04 -40.78
N LEU A 111 11.81 11.81 -39.46
CA LEU A 111 11.48 12.80 -38.44
C LEU A 111 12.49 13.95 -38.43
N LEU A 112 13.79 13.66 -38.48
CA LEU A 112 14.84 14.68 -38.42
C LEU A 112 14.89 15.55 -39.69
N ASN A 113 14.64 14.95 -40.86
CA ASN A 113 14.65 15.69 -42.13
C ASN A 113 13.44 16.61 -42.29
N LYS A 114 12.32 16.36 -41.60
CA LYS A 114 11.18 17.31 -41.56
C LYS A 114 11.52 18.65 -40.91
N TYR A 115 12.60 18.74 -40.12
CA TYR A 115 13.04 19.97 -39.46
C TYR A 115 14.17 20.71 -40.20
N LYS A 116 14.63 20.21 -41.36
CA LYS A 116 15.60 20.90 -42.24
C LYS A 116 14.88 21.69 -43.33
N GLY A 117 13.97 22.57 -42.92
CA GLY A 117 13.40 23.64 -43.76
C GLY A 117 14.16 24.93 -43.53
#